data_AF-A0A402CNH9-F1
#
_entry.id   AF-A0A402CNH9-F1
#
_cell.length_a   1.000
_cell.length_b   1.000
_cell.length_c   1.000
_cell.angle_alpha   90.00
_cell.angle_beta   90.00
_cell.angle_gamma   90.00
#
_symmetry.space_group_name_H-M   'P 1'
#
loop_
_entity.id
_entity.type
_entity.pdbx_description
1 polymer ?
#
loop_
_entity_poly.entity_id
_entity_poly.type
_entity_poly.pdbx_seq_one_letter_code
_entity_poly.pdbx_strand_id
1 'polypeptide(L)'
;MPNDEWQLFVQSVYCRSDTGELTTLSHPREPGMMWYLDSEYATDFYGVGLDGRTLSVQTPGGQWVIDSRANNCTRPDDKGHRCWVRHGVPPEINVDKAGDTCAAGAGSIMCGNYHGFLRNGYLEEC
;
A
#
# COMPACT_ATOMS: atom_id res chain seq x y z
N MET A 1 20.49 36.99 15.02
CA MET A 1 19.46 37.19 13.99
C MET A 1 18.14 36.74 14.61
N PRO A 2 17.18 37.64 14.84
CA PRO A 2 15.84 37.33 15.38
C PRO A 2 14.83 37.04 14.25
N ASN A 3 13.84 36.18 14.54
CA ASN A 3 12.59 35.90 13.80
C ASN A 3 12.69 35.40 12.34
N ASP A 4 13.12 34.15 12.13
CA ASP A 4 12.68 33.45 10.92
C ASP A 4 11.26 32.90 11.16
N GLU A 5 10.25 33.64 10.68
CA GLU A 5 8.82 33.29 10.76
C GLU A 5 8.34 32.46 9.56
N TRP A 6 9.25 32.04 8.68
CA TRP A 6 8.91 31.33 7.45
C TRP A 6 9.06 29.82 7.63
N GLN A 7 7.93 29.12 7.63
CA GLN A 7 7.89 27.66 7.58
C GLN A 7 7.65 27.18 6.15
N LEU A 8 8.58 26.39 5.61
CA LEU A 8 8.42 25.72 4.31
C LEU A 8 7.71 24.38 4.52
N PHE A 9 6.56 24.20 3.86
CA PHE A 9 5.86 22.92 3.80
C PHE A 9 6.05 22.32 2.41
N VAL A 10 6.65 21.14 2.35
CA VAL A 10 6.81 20.37 1.11
C VAL A 10 5.72 19.31 1.05
N GLN A 11 5.07 19.17 -0.11
CA GLN A 11 4.11 18.11 -0.37
C GLN A 11 4.45 17.42 -1.68
N SER A 12 4.32 16.09 -1.69
CA SER A 12 4.46 15.30 -2.90
C SER A 12 3.24 15.50 -3.82
N VAL A 13 3.52 15.75 -5.09
CA VAL A 13 2.52 15.84 -6.16
C VAL A 13 2.43 14.48 -6.85
N TYR A 14 1.22 13.98 -7.01
CA TYR A 14 0.89 12.71 -7.63
C TYR A 14 0.17 12.97 -8.96
N CYS A 15 0.47 12.15 -9.96
CA CYS A 15 -0.23 12.17 -11.24
C CYS A 15 -1.27 11.05 -11.26
N ARG A 16 -2.53 11.39 -11.49
CA ARG A 16 -3.58 10.40 -11.75
C ARG A 16 -3.26 9.62 -13.03
N SER A 17 -3.39 8.30 -12.98
CA SER A 17 -3.07 7.44 -14.12
C SER A 17 -4.13 7.49 -15.23
N ASP A 18 -5.37 7.84 -14.90
CA ASP A 18 -6.50 7.88 -15.82
C ASP A 18 -6.63 9.23 -16.55
N THR A 19 -6.42 10.34 -15.83
CA THR A 19 -6.61 11.70 -16.38
C THR A 19 -5.31 12.47 -16.60
N GLY A 20 -4.19 12.03 -16.01
CA GLY A 20 -2.94 12.79 -15.98
C GLY A 20 -2.99 14.01 -15.05
N GLU A 21 -4.08 14.21 -14.31
CA GLU A 21 -4.25 15.33 -13.39
C GLU A 21 -3.23 15.24 -12.25
N LEU A 22 -2.55 16.36 -11.99
CA LEU A 22 -1.67 16.49 -10.85
C LEU A 22 -2.47 16.86 -9.60
N THR A 23 -2.32 16.08 -8.55
CA THR A 23 -3.01 16.28 -7.27
C THR A 23 -2.07 16.00 -6.10
N THR A 24 -2.44 16.44 -4.91
CA THR A 24 -1.76 16.09 -3.66
C THR A 24 -2.62 15.06 -2.92
N LEU A 25 -1.99 14.17 -2.16
CA LEU A 25 -2.73 13.25 -1.26
C LEU A 25 -3.32 13.97 -0.02
N SER A 26 -3.46 15.29 -0.06
CA SER A 26 -4.06 16.10 1.02
C SER A 26 -5.59 16.10 0.98
N HIS A 27 -6.21 15.69 -0.14
CA HIS A 27 -7.64 15.38 -0.18
C HIS A 27 -7.93 14.04 0.51
N PRO A 28 -9.12 13.87 1.13
CA PRO A 28 -9.51 12.59 1.71
C PRO A 28 -9.46 11.52 0.63
N ARG A 29 -8.62 10.51 0.86
CA ARG A 29 -8.48 9.39 -0.06
C ARG A 29 -9.76 8.57 0.02
N GLU A 30 -10.37 8.30 -1.12
CA GLU A 30 -11.54 7.43 -1.17
C GLU A 30 -11.11 5.96 -1.12
N PRO A 31 -11.88 5.07 -0.47
CA PRO A 31 -11.63 3.64 -0.53
C PRO A 31 -11.46 3.13 -1.96
N GLY A 32 -10.40 2.34 -2.19
CA GLY A 32 -10.02 1.81 -3.50
C GLY A 32 -8.98 2.65 -4.25
N MET A 33 -8.72 3.90 -3.86
CA MET A 33 -7.63 4.69 -4.46
C MET A 33 -6.28 4.01 -4.19
N MET A 34 -5.45 3.87 -5.24
CA MET A 34 -4.11 3.27 -5.16
C MET A 34 -3.04 4.26 -5.59
N TRP A 35 -1.86 4.19 -4.98
CA TRP A 35 -0.70 5.01 -5.36
C TRP A 35 0.60 4.30 -5.02
N TYR A 36 1.63 4.57 -5.81
CA TYR A 36 2.99 4.16 -5.49
C TYR A 36 3.56 5.09 -4.41
N LEU A 37 4.17 4.50 -3.39
CA LEU A 37 4.99 5.22 -2.42
C LEU A 37 6.36 5.50 -3.05
N ASP A 38 6.99 6.59 -2.64
CA ASP A 38 8.34 6.92 -3.07
C ASP A 38 9.31 5.81 -2.61
N SER A 39 10.37 5.62 -3.38
CA SER A 39 11.49 4.71 -3.13
C SER A 39 12.11 4.85 -1.74
N GLU A 40 12.05 6.01 -1.10
CA GLU A 40 12.50 6.18 0.29
C GLU A 40 11.67 5.38 1.31
N TYR A 41 10.42 5.05 0.97
CA TYR A 41 9.55 4.20 1.77
C TYR A 41 9.77 2.71 1.52
N ALA A 42 10.54 2.33 0.49
CA ALA A 42 10.96 0.96 0.23
C ALA A 42 11.99 0.48 1.25
N THR A 43 11.55 0.33 2.50
CA THR A 43 12.32 -0.24 3.60
C THR A 43 12.05 -1.73 3.75
N ASP A 44 12.85 -2.42 4.57
CA ASP A 44 12.59 -3.82 4.96
C ASP A 44 11.16 -4.04 5.51
N PHE A 45 10.51 -2.98 6.03
CA PHE A 45 9.17 -3.04 6.61
C PHE A 45 8.05 -2.98 5.57
N TYR A 46 8.14 -2.05 4.62
CA TYR A 46 7.09 -1.85 3.61
C TYR A 46 7.29 -2.70 2.37
N GLY A 47 8.47 -3.28 2.18
CA GLY A 47 8.78 -4.17 1.07
C GLY A 47 8.67 -3.48 -0.30
N VAL A 48 9.17 -4.18 -1.31
CA VAL A 48 9.06 -3.77 -2.71
C VAL A 48 8.35 -4.88 -3.46
N GLY A 49 7.37 -4.53 -4.28
CA GLY A 49 6.74 -5.49 -5.17
C GLY A 49 7.68 -5.97 -6.27
N LEU A 50 7.23 -6.92 -7.08
CA LEU A 50 8.04 -7.50 -8.16
C LEU A 50 8.42 -6.48 -9.25
N ASP A 51 7.68 -5.37 -9.34
CA ASP A 51 7.93 -4.26 -10.27
C ASP A 51 8.92 -3.21 -9.74
N GLY A 52 9.54 -3.46 -8.59
CA GLY A 52 10.50 -2.53 -8.00
C GLY A 52 9.83 -1.33 -7.31
N ARG A 53 8.51 -1.34 -7.10
CA ARG A 53 7.76 -0.26 -6.44
C ARG A 53 6.95 -0.77 -5.26
N THR A 54 6.66 0.13 -4.32
CA THR A 54 5.79 -0.14 -3.17
C THR A 54 4.42 0.48 -3.44
N LEU A 55 3.40 -0.35 -3.50
CA LEU A 55 2.03 0.07 -3.77
C LEU A 55 1.23 0.18 -2.47
N SER A 56 0.37 1.19 -2.39
CA SER A 56 -0.56 1.40 -1.28
C SER A 56 -1.97 1.53 -1.82
N VAL A 57 -2.95 1.14 -1.01
CA VAL A 57 -4.38 1.36 -1.26
C VAL A 57 -5.04 2.02 -0.05
N GLN A 58 -6.02 2.87 -0.30
CA GLN A 58 -6.90 3.38 0.74
C GLN A 58 -8.02 2.38 0.99
N THR A 59 -8.19 1.95 2.23
CA THR A 59 -9.33 1.14 2.69
C THR A 59 -10.31 1.98 3.49
N PRO A 60 -11.54 1.49 3.76
CA PRO A 60 -12.46 2.14 4.71
C PRO A 60 -11.85 2.36 6.10
N GLY A 61 -10.93 1.49 6.52
CA GLY A 61 -10.27 1.57 7.84
C GLY A 61 -8.93 2.30 7.85
N GLY A 62 -8.47 2.81 6.70
CA GLY A 62 -7.22 3.57 6.59
C GLY A 62 -6.34 3.12 5.42
N GLN A 63 -5.15 3.73 5.34
CA GLN A 63 -4.14 3.34 4.35
C GLN A 63 -3.61 1.93 4.67
N TRP A 64 -3.57 1.07 3.66
CA TRP A 64 -2.92 -0.23 3.73
C TRP A 64 -1.83 -0.34 2.66
N VAL A 65 -0.60 -0.65 3.08
CA VAL A 65 0.54 -0.80 2.17
C VAL A 65 0.58 -2.23 1.67
N ILE A 66 0.31 -2.41 0.37
CA ILE A 66 0.11 -3.71 -0.26
C ILE A 66 1.39 -4.55 -0.25
N ASP A 67 2.56 -3.93 -0.39
CA ASP A 67 3.81 -4.70 -0.46
C ASP A 67 4.45 -4.95 0.93
N SER A 68 3.78 -4.51 2.01
CA SER A 68 4.27 -4.63 3.39
C SER A 68 4.17 -6.04 3.97
N ARG A 69 4.73 -6.23 5.17
CA ARG A 69 4.62 -7.48 5.92
C ARG A 69 3.47 -7.44 6.92
N ALA A 70 2.84 -8.60 7.12
CA ALA A 70 1.89 -8.78 8.21
C ALA A 70 2.60 -8.64 9.56
N ASN A 71 1.98 -7.95 10.51
CA ASN A 71 2.50 -7.85 11.89
C ASN A 71 2.61 -9.23 12.59
N ASN A 72 1.82 -10.21 12.15
CA ASN A 72 1.83 -11.59 12.64
C ASN A 72 2.51 -12.56 11.65
N CYS A 73 3.47 -12.08 10.85
CA CYS A 73 4.26 -12.90 9.93
C CYS A 73 4.86 -14.13 10.66
N THR A 74 4.71 -15.32 10.07
CA THR A 74 5.22 -16.57 10.67
C THR A 74 6.59 -17.01 10.16
N ARG A 75 7.20 -16.26 9.22
CA ARG A 75 8.56 -16.50 8.68
C ARG A 75 9.41 -15.22 8.66
N PRO A 76 9.49 -14.43 9.76
CA PRO A 76 10.08 -13.09 9.72
C PRO A 76 11.54 -13.06 9.24
N ASP A 77 12.34 -14.09 9.53
CA ASP A 77 13.76 -14.15 9.15
C ASP A 77 13.99 -14.52 7.68
N ASP A 78 12.96 -15.02 6.99
CA ASP A 78 13.04 -15.36 5.59
C ASP A 78 12.79 -14.10 4.73
N LYS A 79 13.78 -13.70 3.93
CA LYS A 79 13.68 -12.53 3.06
C LYS A 79 13.08 -12.83 1.68
N GLY A 80 12.97 -14.10 1.29
CA GLY A 80 12.41 -14.52 0.01
C GLY A 80 10.88 -14.60 0.01
N HIS A 81 10.29 -15.00 1.15
CA HIS A 81 8.84 -15.15 1.25
C HIS A 81 8.08 -13.82 1.30
N ARG A 82 6.77 -13.88 1.06
CA ARG A 82 5.83 -12.76 1.29
C ARG A 82 4.69 -13.14 2.22
N CYS A 83 4.09 -12.15 2.88
CA CYS A 83 2.90 -12.41 3.71
C CYS A 83 1.67 -12.66 2.84
N TRP A 84 1.61 -12.05 1.67
CA TRP A 84 0.63 -12.26 0.61
C TRP A 84 1.30 -11.82 -0.69
N VAL A 85 0.71 -12.17 -1.84
CA VAL A 85 1.25 -11.80 -3.15
C VAL A 85 0.21 -10.96 -3.87
N ARG A 86 0.65 -9.86 -4.49
CA ARG A 86 -0.18 -9.10 -5.43
C ARG A 86 0.02 -9.59 -6.86
N HIS A 87 -1.06 -9.65 -7.60
CA HIS A 87 -1.12 -10.04 -9.01
C HIS A 87 -1.85 -8.96 -9.81
N GLY A 88 -1.54 -8.85 -11.10
CA GLY A 88 -2.16 -7.88 -11.99
C GLY A 88 -1.42 -6.54 -12.02
N VAL A 89 -2.09 -5.53 -12.58
CA VAL A 89 -1.57 -4.17 -12.74
C VAL A 89 -2.60 -3.20 -12.18
N PRO A 90 -2.21 -2.21 -11.36
CA PRO A 90 -3.16 -1.24 -10.83
C PRO A 90 -3.97 -0.54 -11.95
N PRO A 91 -5.28 -0.32 -11.76
CA PRO A 91 -6.03 -0.58 -10.52
C PRO A 91 -6.51 -2.04 -10.36
N GLU A 92 -6.41 -2.86 -11.39
CA GLU A 92 -6.95 -4.23 -11.47
C GLU A 92 -6.02 -5.27 -10.82
N ILE A 93 -5.82 -5.15 -9.50
CA ILE A 93 -4.97 -6.07 -8.75
C ILE A 93 -5.76 -7.04 -7.86
N ASN A 94 -5.18 -8.22 -7.67
CA ASN A 94 -5.62 -9.22 -6.69
C ASN A 94 -4.53 -9.40 -5.64
N VAL A 95 -4.92 -9.56 -4.38
CA VAL A 95 -4.00 -9.94 -3.31
C VAL A 95 -4.46 -11.26 -2.70
N ASP A 96 -3.58 -12.26 -2.73
CA ASP A 96 -3.87 -13.59 -2.21
C ASP A 96 -2.61 -14.33 -1.70
N LYS A 97 -2.69 -15.66 -1.63
CA LYS A 97 -1.63 -16.56 -1.14
C LYS A 97 -0.92 -17.34 -2.26
N ALA A 98 -1.14 -17.02 -3.52
CA ALA A 98 -0.58 -17.73 -4.66
C ALA A 98 0.90 -17.38 -4.87
N GLY A 99 1.76 -18.05 -4.10
CA GLY A 99 3.22 -17.94 -4.20
C GLY A 99 3.93 -18.45 -2.95
N ASP A 100 5.21 -18.14 -2.80
CA ASP A 100 5.93 -18.42 -1.55
C ASP A 100 5.46 -17.49 -0.43
N THR A 101 4.48 -17.97 0.33
CA THR A 101 3.86 -17.20 1.41
C THR A 101 4.00 -17.84 2.77
N CYS A 102 3.97 -17.01 3.82
CA CYS A 102 3.84 -17.50 5.19
C CYS A 102 2.36 -17.79 5.54
N ALA A 103 2.11 -18.34 6.73
CA ALA A 103 0.76 -18.71 7.16
C ALA A 103 -0.10 -17.51 7.61
N ALA A 104 0.46 -16.29 7.67
CA ALA A 104 -0.20 -15.13 8.25
C ALA A 104 -1.36 -14.60 7.38
N GLY A 105 -2.55 -14.48 7.95
CA GLY A 105 -3.59 -13.59 7.41
C GLY A 105 -4.29 -13.99 6.11
N ALA A 106 -4.27 -15.26 5.67
CA ALA A 106 -5.10 -15.82 4.56
C ALA A 106 -5.21 -15.01 3.22
N GLY A 107 -4.44 -13.95 3.02
CA GLY A 107 -4.65 -12.98 1.94
C GLY A 107 -5.70 -11.89 2.24
N SER A 108 -6.25 -11.84 3.46
CA SER A 108 -7.16 -10.78 3.90
C SER A 108 -6.40 -9.55 4.41
N ILE A 109 -7.08 -8.42 4.32
CA ILE A 109 -6.66 -7.11 4.81
C ILE A 109 -7.31 -6.89 6.17
N MET A 110 -6.48 -6.61 7.17
CA MET A 110 -6.93 -6.07 8.46
C MET A 110 -6.31 -4.68 8.62
N CYS A 111 -7.11 -3.64 8.51
CA CYS A 111 -6.66 -2.25 8.60
C CYS A 111 -7.68 -1.42 9.39
N GLY A 112 -7.31 -0.94 10.57
CA GLY A 112 -8.24 -0.22 11.45
C GLY A 112 -9.46 -1.09 11.79
N ASN A 113 -10.66 -0.60 11.42
CA ASN A 113 -11.93 -1.31 11.58
C ASN A 113 -12.37 -2.09 10.32
N TYR A 114 -11.56 -2.11 9.26
CA TYR A 114 -11.87 -2.82 8.02
C TYR A 114 -11.22 -4.21 7.99
N HIS A 115 -12.03 -5.22 7.66
CA HIS A 115 -11.58 -6.59 7.41
C HIS A 115 -12.15 -7.08 6.06
N GLY A 116 -11.28 -7.40 5.11
CA GLY A 116 -11.74 -7.79 3.77
C GLY A 116 -10.65 -8.30 2.85
N PHE A 117 -10.86 -8.22 1.54
CA PHE A 117 -9.94 -8.67 0.50
C PHE A 117 -9.81 -7.60 -0.59
N LEU A 118 -8.68 -7.59 -1.30
CA LEU A 118 -8.52 -6.82 -2.52
C LEU A 118 -8.56 -7.76 -3.73
N ARG A 119 -9.65 -7.70 -4.50
CA ARG A 119 -9.89 -8.58 -5.65
C ARG A 119 -10.28 -7.76 -6.86
N ASN A 120 -9.55 -7.95 -7.96
CA ASN A 120 -9.74 -7.23 -9.21
C ASN A 120 -9.87 -5.71 -9.05
N GLY A 121 -9.11 -5.13 -8.12
CA GLY A 121 -9.16 -3.70 -7.79
C GLY A 121 -10.25 -3.26 -6.81
N TYR A 122 -11.12 -4.17 -6.37
CA TYR A 122 -12.21 -3.89 -5.45
C TYR A 122 -11.91 -4.37 -4.02
N LEU A 123 -12.32 -3.56 -3.04
CA LEU A 123 -12.29 -3.91 -1.64
C LEU A 123 -13.59 -4.65 -1.27
N GLU A 124 -13.47 -5.94 -1.00
CA GLU A 124 -14.57 -6.83 -0.64
C GLU A 124 -14.53 -7.10 0.87
N GLU A 125 -15.58 -6.75 1.62
CA GLU A 125 -15.67 -7.05 3.05
C GLU A 125 -15.90 -8.56 3.30
N CYS A 126 -15.37 -9.07 4.42
CA CYS A 126 -15.51 -10.47 4.85
C CYS A 126 -16.90 -10.83 5.38
#